data_AF-A0A2N3QJT7-F1
#
_entry.id   AF-A0A2N3QJT7-F1
#
_cell.length_a   1.000
_cell.length_b   1.000
_cell.length_c   1.000
_cell.angle_alpha   90.00
_cell.angle_beta   90.00
_cell.angle_gamma   90.00
#
_symmetry.space_group_name_H-M   'P 1'
#
loop_
_entity.id
_entity.type
_entity.pdbx_description
1 polymer ?
#
loop_
_entity_poly.entity_id
_entity_poly.type
_entity_poly.pdbx_seq_one_letter_code
_entity_poly.pdbx_strand_id
1 'polypeptide(L)'
;MARSTARKRALNTLYEADEKGQDILSLLAERIANPGTQSPLPDYAIEIVRGVAEHRGEIDHLLDEHSTGWKVKRMAVVDRNVLRIATWEILYNDEVPDKVAIDEAISLAKTLSDEGSTSFIHGLLSAICGVKEEHLAHQAELERQREQSESQPEGDAPEASGVDDAEDSEPPTQQTASDGESTDTVPNDPGTASGSDDSHEDSPQDQHTTN
;
A
#
# COMPACT_ATOMS: atom_id res chain seq x y z
N MET A 1 -6.23 18.77 -20.17
CA MET A 1 -7.34 17.92 -20.67
C MET A 1 -6.90 16.47 -20.86
N ALA A 2 -6.14 16.11 -21.89
CA ALA A 2 -5.76 14.71 -22.12
C ALA A 2 -4.96 14.07 -20.96
N ARG A 3 -3.93 14.75 -20.46
CA ARG A 3 -3.13 14.29 -19.30
C ARG A 3 -3.96 14.22 -18.00
N SER A 4 -4.82 15.21 -17.74
CA SER A 4 -5.72 15.19 -16.57
C SER A 4 -6.69 14.00 -16.61
N THR A 5 -7.27 13.69 -17.77
CA THR A 5 -8.09 12.48 -17.96
C THR A 5 -7.27 11.21 -17.74
N ALA A 6 -6.04 11.15 -18.26
CA ALA A 6 -5.15 10.01 -18.07
C ALA A 6 -4.81 9.78 -16.59
N ARG A 7 -4.48 10.84 -15.82
CA ARG A 7 -4.26 10.73 -14.37
C ARG A 7 -5.47 10.17 -13.63
N LYS A 8 -6.68 10.63 -13.97
CA LYS A 8 -7.91 10.07 -13.39
C LYS A 8 -8.09 8.59 -13.72
N ARG A 9 -7.75 8.16 -14.93
CA ARG A 9 -7.80 6.74 -15.33
C ARG A 9 -6.73 5.90 -14.62
N ALA A 10 -5.53 6.44 -14.42
CA ALA A 10 -4.48 5.82 -13.62
C ALA A 10 -4.91 5.68 -12.16
N LEU A 11 -5.43 6.74 -11.55
CA LEU A 11 -5.96 6.75 -10.19
C LEU A 11 -7.02 5.69 -9.96
N ASN A 12 -7.99 5.56 -10.86
CA ASN A 12 -9.02 4.52 -10.74
C ASN A 12 -8.42 3.11 -10.74
N THR A 13 -7.38 2.88 -11.54
CA THR A 13 -6.71 1.57 -11.65
C THR A 13 -5.91 1.26 -10.38
N LEU A 14 -5.15 2.23 -9.87
CA LEU A 14 -4.38 2.07 -8.62
C LEU A 14 -5.28 1.93 -7.39
N TYR A 15 -6.38 2.70 -7.34
CA TYR A 15 -7.40 2.57 -6.30
C TYR A 15 -7.99 1.14 -6.29
N GLU A 16 -8.38 0.62 -7.46
CA GLU A 16 -8.93 -0.72 -7.57
C GLU A 16 -7.94 -1.80 -7.12
N ALA A 17 -6.66 -1.68 -7.51
CA ALA A 17 -5.61 -2.59 -7.08
C ALA A 17 -5.46 -2.60 -5.55
N ASP A 18 -5.39 -1.42 -4.94
CA ASP A 18 -5.26 -1.27 -3.50
C ASP A 18 -6.49 -1.82 -2.73
N GLU A 19 -7.70 -1.48 -3.17
CA GLU A 19 -8.95 -1.90 -2.50
C GLU A 19 -9.16 -3.41 -2.56
N LYS A 20 -8.77 -4.05 -3.68
CA LYS A 20 -8.89 -5.50 -3.87
C LYS A 20 -7.68 -6.28 -3.39
N GLY A 21 -6.60 -5.61 -2.99
CA GLY A 21 -5.31 -6.24 -2.70
C GLY A 21 -4.72 -6.98 -3.89
N GLN A 22 -5.04 -6.56 -5.11
CA GLN A 22 -4.57 -7.16 -6.36
C GLN A 22 -3.22 -6.56 -6.77
N ASP A 23 -2.37 -7.38 -7.38
CA ASP A 23 -1.14 -6.89 -7.99
C ASP A 23 -1.41 -5.85 -9.09
N ILE A 24 -0.71 -4.71 -9.03
CA ILE A 24 -0.96 -3.55 -9.89
C ILE A 24 -0.67 -3.89 -11.35
N LEU A 25 0.46 -4.55 -11.62
CA LEU A 25 0.88 -4.85 -13.00
C LEU A 25 -0.03 -5.91 -13.64
N SER A 26 -0.47 -6.88 -12.85
CA SER A 26 -1.44 -7.89 -13.28
C SER A 26 -2.78 -7.27 -13.63
N LEU A 27 -3.31 -6.38 -12.78
CA LEU A 27 -4.56 -5.64 -13.05
C LEU A 27 -4.41 -4.75 -14.29
N LEU A 28 -3.28 -4.06 -14.44
CA LEU A 28 -3.01 -3.23 -15.60
C LEU A 28 -3.00 -4.07 -16.89
N ALA A 29 -2.32 -5.22 -16.88
CA ALA A 29 -2.25 -6.12 -18.02
C ALA A 29 -3.65 -6.63 -18.41
N GLU A 30 -4.48 -6.99 -17.43
CA GLU A 30 -5.89 -7.35 -17.65
C GLU A 30 -6.65 -6.21 -18.33
N ARG A 31 -6.49 -4.97 -17.87
CA ARG A 31 -7.20 -3.80 -18.43
C ARG A 31 -6.75 -3.43 -19.84
N ILE A 32 -5.48 -3.67 -20.17
CA ILE A 32 -4.98 -3.47 -21.52
C ILE A 32 -5.54 -4.55 -22.46
N ALA A 33 -5.54 -5.81 -22.03
CA ALA A 33 -6.03 -6.93 -22.83
C ALA A 33 -7.55 -6.92 -23.01
N ASN A 34 -8.27 -6.59 -21.93
CA ASN A 34 -9.73 -6.67 -21.84
C ASN A 34 -10.31 -5.36 -21.28
N PRO A 35 -10.39 -4.29 -22.09
CA PRO A 35 -10.94 -3.00 -21.63
C PRO A 35 -12.44 -3.04 -21.28
N GLY A 36 -13.15 -4.12 -21.63
CA GLY A 36 -14.56 -4.32 -21.32
C GLY A 36 -15.45 -3.25 -21.95
N THR A 37 -16.32 -2.63 -21.13
CA THR A 37 -17.17 -1.51 -21.54
C THR A 37 -16.51 -0.14 -21.38
N GLN A 38 -15.31 -0.08 -20.81
CA GLN A 38 -14.56 1.16 -20.65
C GLN A 38 -13.78 1.46 -21.93
N SER A 39 -13.61 2.74 -22.25
CA SER A 39 -12.66 3.15 -23.29
C SER A 39 -11.25 2.66 -22.91
N PRO A 40 -10.39 2.26 -23.89
CA PRO A 40 -9.00 1.90 -23.65
C PRO A 40 -8.29 2.88 -22.72
N LEU A 41 -7.36 2.37 -21.90
CA LEU A 41 -6.53 3.22 -21.07
C LEU A 41 -5.67 4.13 -21.97
N PRO A 42 -5.64 5.45 -21.72
CA PRO A 42 -4.70 6.33 -22.40
C PRO A 42 -3.26 5.88 -22.13
N ASP A 43 -2.36 6.03 -23.11
CA ASP A 43 -0.95 5.63 -22.98
C ASP A 43 -0.30 6.22 -21.73
N TYR A 44 -0.54 7.51 -21.48
CA TYR A 44 -0.01 8.18 -20.29
C TYR A 44 -0.57 7.61 -18.97
N ALA A 45 -1.79 7.07 -18.97
CA ALA A 45 -2.31 6.38 -17.79
C ALA A 45 -1.60 5.05 -17.55
N ILE A 46 -1.25 4.33 -18.62
CA ILE A 46 -0.48 3.09 -18.55
C ILE A 46 0.92 3.37 -18.00
N GLU A 47 1.57 4.43 -18.50
CA GLU A 47 2.89 4.89 -18.04
C GLU A 47 2.89 5.19 -16.54
N ILE A 48 1.93 5.99 -16.06
CA ILE A 48 1.78 6.29 -14.63
C ILE A 48 1.62 5.01 -13.82
N VAL A 49 0.72 4.10 -14.22
CA VAL A 49 0.45 2.88 -13.43
C VAL A 49 1.67 1.97 -13.38
N ARG A 50 2.40 1.82 -14.49
CA ARG A 50 3.66 1.05 -14.53
C ARG A 50 4.72 1.66 -13.64
N GLY A 51 4.98 2.94 -13.82
CA GLY A 51 6.01 3.65 -13.07
C GLY A 51 5.72 3.67 -11.57
N VAL A 52 4.47 3.89 -11.16
CA VAL A 52 4.06 3.78 -9.75
C VAL A 52 4.26 2.36 -9.23
N ALA A 53 3.95 1.32 -10.02
CA ALA A 53 4.13 -0.06 -9.58
C ALA A 53 5.63 -0.42 -9.43
N GLU A 54 6.46 0.00 -10.37
CA GLU A 54 7.90 -0.23 -10.41
C GLU A 54 8.61 0.44 -9.23
N HIS A 55 8.24 1.67 -8.89
CA HIS A 55 8.87 2.46 -7.82
C HIS A 55 8.05 2.50 -6.52
N ARG A 56 7.04 1.64 -6.36
CA ARG A 56 6.08 1.74 -5.25
C ARG A 56 6.74 1.76 -3.88
N GLY A 57 7.73 0.89 -3.66
CA GLY A 57 8.42 0.77 -2.37
C GLY A 57 9.15 2.07 -1.99
N GLU A 58 9.89 2.64 -2.94
CA GLU A 58 10.62 3.90 -2.78
C GLU A 58 9.67 5.09 -2.58
N ILE A 59 8.62 5.18 -3.40
CA ILE A 59 7.59 6.21 -3.30
C ILE A 59 6.89 6.16 -1.93
N ASP A 60 6.44 4.98 -1.51
CA ASP A 60 5.76 4.82 -0.22
C ASP A 60 6.70 5.13 0.95
N HIS A 61 7.98 4.75 0.86
CA HIS A 61 8.99 5.08 1.86
C HIS A 61 9.22 6.59 1.98
N LEU A 62 9.45 7.27 0.85
CA LEU A 62 9.69 8.71 0.83
C LEU A 62 8.48 9.49 1.36
N LEU A 63 7.28 9.08 0.96
CA LEU A 63 6.04 9.66 1.50
C LEU A 63 5.93 9.45 3.01
N ASP A 64 6.29 8.27 3.53
CA ASP A 64 6.26 7.96 4.97
C ASP A 64 7.32 8.72 5.78
N GLU A 65 8.47 9.04 5.19
CA GLU A 65 9.56 9.80 5.79
C GLU A 65 9.17 11.28 6.00
N HIS A 66 8.48 11.85 5.02
CA HIS A 66 8.07 13.27 5.06
C HIS A 66 6.66 13.50 5.59
N SER A 67 5.84 12.47 5.74
CA SER A 67 4.52 12.59 6.33
C SER A 67 4.62 12.79 7.86
N THR A 68 4.30 14.01 8.30
CA THR A 68 4.25 14.34 9.73
C THR A 68 2.91 13.92 10.34
N GLY A 69 2.93 13.01 11.31
CA GLY A 69 1.76 12.67 12.15
C GLY A 69 1.01 11.37 11.82
N TRP A 70 1.14 10.82 10.61
CA TRP A 70 0.56 9.52 10.27
C TRP A 70 1.26 8.83 9.09
N LYS A 71 1.27 7.49 9.12
CA LYS A 71 1.79 6.67 8.03
C LYS A 71 0.87 6.72 6.81
N VAL A 72 1.46 6.73 5.62
CA VAL A 72 0.80 6.72 4.30
C VAL A 72 -0.23 5.60 4.18
N LYS A 73 0.07 4.43 4.74
CA LYS A 73 -0.86 3.30 4.78
C LYS A 73 -2.19 3.58 5.50
N ARG A 74 -2.26 4.60 6.36
CA ARG A 74 -3.48 4.99 7.09
C ARG A 74 -4.30 6.05 6.37
N MET A 75 -3.78 6.63 5.28
CA MET A 75 -4.50 7.59 4.46
C MET A 75 -5.64 6.90 3.72
N ALA A 76 -6.67 7.68 3.37
CA ALA A 76 -7.69 7.23 2.43
C ALA A 76 -7.02 6.70 1.16
N VAL A 77 -7.55 5.62 0.59
CA VAL A 77 -6.92 4.95 -0.56
C VAL A 77 -6.81 5.90 -1.75
N VAL A 78 -7.77 6.80 -1.93
CA VAL A 78 -7.72 7.86 -2.94
C VAL A 78 -6.52 8.79 -2.69
N ASP A 79 -6.38 9.36 -1.50
CA ASP A 79 -5.31 10.30 -1.17
C ASP A 79 -3.93 9.68 -1.33
N ARG A 80 -3.77 8.44 -0.84
CA ARG A 80 -2.53 7.69 -0.99
C ARG A 80 -2.15 7.52 -2.46
N ASN A 81 -3.11 7.16 -3.32
CA ASN A 81 -2.82 6.96 -4.74
C ASN A 81 -2.63 8.28 -5.50
N VAL A 82 -3.29 9.37 -5.09
CA VAL A 82 -2.99 10.73 -5.60
C VAL A 82 -1.54 11.11 -5.29
N LEU A 83 -1.10 10.89 -4.06
CA LEU A 83 0.28 11.13 -3.64
C LEU A 83 1.27 10.27 -4.44
N ARG A 84 1.02 8.96 -4.56
CA ARG A 84 1.89 8.06 -5.34
C ARG A 84 2.07 8.50 -6.78
N ILE A 85 0.98 8.87 -7.46
CA ILE A 85 1.02 9.36 -8.84
C ILE A 85 1.88 10.63 -8.92
N ALA A 86 1.62 11.60 -8.06
CA ALA A 86 2.31 12.89 -8.10
C ALA A 86 3.81 12.74 -7.74
N THR A 87 4.14 11.94 -6.74
CA THR A 87 5.52 11.63 -6.36
C THR A 87 6.25 10.91 -7.49
N TRP A 88 5.59 9.96 -8.17
CA TRP A 88 6.19 9.32 -9.35
C TRP A 88 6.48 10.34 -10.45
N GLU A 89 5.52 11.22 -10.77
CA GLU A 89 5.74 12.27 -11.78
C GLU A 89 6.89 13.20 -11.39
N ILE A 90 6.96 13.61 -10.11
CA ILE A 90 8.02 14.49 -9.60
C ILE A 90 9.40 13.83 -9.71
N LEU A 91 9.52 12.55 -9.35
CA LEU A 91 10.83 11.90 -9.25
C LEU A 91 11.33 11.32 -10.58
N TYR A 92 10.42 10.79 -11.41
CA TYR A 92 10.80 9.93 -12.54
C TYR A 92 10.22 10.39 -13.88
N ASN A 93 9.44 11.48 -13.93
CA ASN A 93 8.88 12.00 -15.18
C ASN A 93 9.33 13.43 -15.48
N ASP A 94 10.48 13.56 -16.13
CA ASP A 94 11.06 14.86 -16.50
C ASP A 94 10.23 15.64 -17.53
N GLU A 95 9.23 15.03 -18.18
CA GLU A 95 8.32 15.75 -19.08
C GLU A 95 7.24 16.54 -18.32
N VAL A 96 7.07 16.29 -17.03
CA VAL A 96 6.08 16.96 -16.18
C VAL A 96 6.82 17.87 -15.20
N PRO A 97 6.67 19.21 -15.33
CA PRO A 97 7.20 20.11 -14.32
C PRO A 97 6.60 19.81 -12.94
N ASP A 98 7.44 19.79 -11.90
CA ASP A 98 7.05 19.51 -10.52
C ASP A 98 5.79 20.28 -10.08
N LYS A 99 5.73 21.58 -10.40
CA LYS A 99 4.55 22.41 -10.10
C LYS A 99 3.27 21.90 -10.75
N VAL A 100 3.36 21.41 -11.98
CA VAL A 100 2.21 20.86 -12.72
C VAL A 100 1.74 19.55 -12.09
N ALA A 101 2.67 18.67 -11.68
CA ALA A 101 2.33 17.45 -10.95
C ALA A 101 1.56 17.77 -9.66
N ILE A 102 2.04 18.75 -8.88
CA ILE A 102 1.39 19.22 -7.66
C ILE A 102 -0.01 19.80 -7.95
N ASP A 103 -0.12 20.72 -8.91
CA ASP A 103 -1.39 21.38 -9.22
C ASP A 103 -2.46 20.37 -9.69
N GLU A 104 -2.05 19.35 -10.45
CA GLU A 104 -2.93 18.27 -10.91
C GLU A 104 -3.33 17.31 -9.78
N ALA A 105 -2.41 16.98 -8.86
CA ALA A 105 -2.70 16.22 -7.66
C ALA A 105 -3.74 16.92 -6.77
N ILE A 106 -3.56 18.23 -6.56
CA ILE A 106 -4.52 19.08 -5.84
C ILE A 106 -5.88 19.09 -6.53
N SER A 107 -5.91 19.17 -7.86
CA SER A 107 -7.16 19.14 -8.63
C SER A 107 -7.91 17.82 -8.46
N LEU A 108 -7.20 16.69 -8.47
CA LEU A 108 -7.78 15.37 -8.20
C LEU A 108 -8.33 15.28 -6.78
N ALA A 109 -7.55 15.69 -5.78
CA ALA A 109 -7.94 15.66 -4.37
C ALA A 109 -9.19 16.51 -4.11
N LYS A 110 -9.28 17.72 -4.68
CA LYS A 110 -10.48 18.58 -4.57
C LYS A 110 -11.75 17.93 -5.11
N THR A 111 -11.61 16.99 -6.05
CA THR A 111 -12.76 16.33 -6.70
C THR A 111 -13.16 15.05 -5.98
N LEU A 112 -12.22 14.38 -5.32
CA LEU A 112 -12.38 12.99 -4.84
C LEU A 112 -12.14 12.80 -3.35
N SER A 113 -11.70 13.85 -2.64
CA SER A 113 -11.31 13.83 -1.23
C SER A 113 -11.88 15.03 -0.48
N ASP A 114 -11.58 15.13 0.81
CA ASP A 114 -12.01 16.25 1.64
C ASP A 114 -11.09 17.49 1.54
N GLU A 115 -11.54 18.60 2.13
CA GLU A 115 -10.80 19.87 2.12
C GLU A 115 -9.47 19.77 2.88
N GLY A 116 -9.41 18.97 3.95
CA GLY A 116 -8.20 18.71 4.73
C GLY A 116 -7.14 18.01 3.88
N SER A 117 -7.52 16.99 3.11
CA SER A 117 -6.64 16.22 2.21
C SER A 117 -5.94 17.12 1.21
N THR A 118 -6.62 18.14 0.66
CA THR A 118 -6.01 19.05 -0.33
C THR A 118 -4.81 19.80 0.24
N SER A 119 -4.96 20.37 1.44
CA SER A 119 -3.88 21.13 2.10
C SER A 119 -2.71 20.22 2.51
N PHE A 120 -3.04 19.02 2.97
CA PHE A 120 -2.06 18.00 3.37
C PHE A 120 -1.24 17.51 2.17
N ILE A 121 -1.90 17.13 1.07
CA ILE A 121 -1.25 16.67 -0.16
C ILE A 121 -0.30 17.75 -0.70
N HIS A 122 -0.74 19.01 -0.74
CA HIS A 122 0.12 20.11 -1.17
C HIS A 122 1.37 20.24 -0.30
N GLY A 123 1.22 20.20 1.02
CA GLY A 123 2.34 20.30 1.96
C GLY A 123 3.34 19.15 1.80
N LEU A 124 2.84 17.92 1.70
CA LEU A 124 3.69 16.73 1.57
C LEU A 124 4.44 16.71 0.23
N LEU A 125 3.76 17.00 -0.89
CA LEU A 125 4.43 17.06 -2.19
C LEU A 125 5.45 18.21 -2.27
N SER A 126 5.18 19.34 -1.61
CA SER A 126 6.15 20.44 -1.52
C SER A 126 7.42 20.01 -0.76
N ALA A 127 7.27 19.22 0.31
CA ALA A 127 8.40 18.66 1.03
C ALA A 127 9.22 17.69 0.16
N ILE A 128 8.55 16.83 -0.61
CA ILE A 128 9.20 15.90 -1.55
C ILE A 128 10.00 16.65 -2.62
N CYS A 129 9.42 17.68 -3.25
CA CYS A 129 10.16 18.51 -4.21
C CYS A 129 11.42 19.14 -3.58
N GLY A 130 11.36 19.49 -2.28
CA GLY A 130 12.50 20.05 -1.56
C GLY A 130 13.68 19.09 -1.41
N VAL A 131 13.43 17.77 -1.46
CA VAL A 131 14.47 16.73 -1.30
C VAL A 131 14.73 15.93 -2.57
N LYS A 132 14.01 16.19 -3.66
CA LYS A 132 14.08 15.45 -4.93
C LYS A 132 15.53 15.20 -5.39
N GLU A 133 16.31 16.28 -5.52
CA GLU A 133 17.69 16.20 -6.02
C GLU A 133 18.61 15.37 -5.11
N GLU A 134 18.47 15.53 -3.80
CA GLU A 134 19.24 14.77 -2.80
C GLU A 134 18.84 13.28 -2.84
N HIS A 135 17.55 13.00 -2.93
CA HIS A 135 17.02 11.65 -2.99
C HIS A 135 17.50 10.91 -4.24
N LEU A 136 17.36 11.53 -5.42
CA LEU A 136 17.80 10.93 -6.69
C LEU A 136 19.32 10.70 -6.71
N ALA A 137 20.11 11.64 -6.18
CA ALA A 137 21.55 11.46 -6.06
C ALA A 137 21.92 10.29 -5.14
N HIS A 138 21.21 10.12 -4.02
CA HIS A 138 21.41 8.99 -3.12
C HIS A 138 21.06 7.65 -3.78
N GLN A 139 19.93 7.56 -4.48
CA GLN A 139 19.53 6.34 -5.21
C GLN A 139 20.57 5.96 -6.27
N ALA A 140 21.01 6.92 -7.08
CA ALA A 140 22.04 6.68 -8.10
C ALA A 140 23.38 6.23 -7.51
N GLU A 141 23.71 6.62 -6.28
CA GLU A 141 24.89 6.11 -5.57
C GLU A 141 24.70 4.67 -5.09
N LEU A 142 23.53 4.34 -4.52
CA LEU A 142 23.22 2.97 -4.07
C LEU A 142 23.20 1.98 -5.24
N GLU A 143 22.62 2.35 -6.38
CA GLU A 143 22.63 1.54 -7.59
C GLU A 143 24.06 1.26 -8.07
N ARG A 144 24.90 2.30 -8.14
CA ARG A 144 26.32 2.15 -8.53
C ARG A 144 27.09 1.23 -7.59
N GLN A 145 26.83 1.29 -6.28
CA GLN A 145 27.47 0.41 -5.29
C GLN A 145 27.01 -1.03 -5.41
N ARG A 146 25.71 -1.24 -5.68
CA ARG A 146 25.13 -2.57 -5.90
C ARG A 146 25.72 -3.24 -7.15
N GLU A 147 25.80 -2.52 -8.26
CA GLU A 147 26.38 -3.02 -9.51
C GLU A 147 27.87 -3.39 -9.35
N GLN A 148 28.64 -2.60 -8.60
CA GLN A 148 30.04 -2.89 -8.30
C GLN A 148 30.23 -4.12 -7.39
N SER A 149 29.25 -4.40 -6.53
CA SER A 149 29.26 -5.57 -5.65
C SER A 149 28.86 -6.85 -6.40
N GLU A 150 27.88 -6.77 -7.31
CA GLU A 150 27.43 -7.91 -8.13
C GLU A 150 28.43 -8.31 -9.23
N SER A 151 29.38 -7.45 -9.57
CA SER A 151 30.39 -7.68 -10.63
C SER A 151 31.72 -8.26 -10.14
N GLN A 152 31.89 -8.51 -8.83
CA GLN A 152 32.98 -9.34 -8.30
C GLN A 152 32.48 -10.80 -8.19
N PRO A 153 32.98 -11.75 -9.00
CA PRO A 153 32.66 -13.14 -8.79
C PRO A 153 33.26 -13.56 -7.44
N GLU A 154 32.49 -14.26 -6.61
CA GLU A 154 32.97 -14.91 -5.39
C GLU A 154 34.21 -15.75 -5.74
N GLY A 155 35.38 -15.20 -5.40
CA GLY A 155 36.64 -15.90 -5.47
C GLY A 155 36.73 -16.85 -4.29
N ASP A 156 36.75 -18.14 -4.61
CA ASP A 156 37.29 -19.23 -3.81
C ASP A 156 36.52 -19.55 -2.51
N ALA A 157 35.45 -20.34 -2.65
CA ALA A 157 35.01 -21.20 -1.55
C ALA A 157 36.17 -22.17 -1.25
N PRO A 158 36.72 -22.20 -0.01
CA PRO A 158 37.79 -23.14 0.28
C PRO A 158 37.21 -24.56 0.24
N GLU A 159 37.77 -25.40 -0.62
CA GLU A 159 37.56 -26.84 -0.61
C GLU A 159 37.91 -27.37 0.79
N ALA A 160 36.89 -27.73 1.56
CA ALA A 160 37.06 -28.50 2.78
C ALA A 160 37.57 -29.90 2.38
N SER A 161 38.88 -30.08 2.43
CA SER A 161 39.56 -31.36 2.26
C SER A 161 40.14 -31.84 3.59
N GLY A 162 39.60 -32.97 4.09
CA GLY A 162 40.14 -33.82 5.16
C GLY A 162 40.07 -33.23 6.58
N VAL A 163 39.94 -33.97 7.68
CA VAL A 163 39.97 -35.39 8.07
C VAL A 163 39.24 -35.38 9.44
N ASP A 164 38.41 -36.34 9.86
CA ASP A 164 38.87 -37.46 10.67
C ASP A 164 37.71 -38.39 11.04
N ASP A 165 38.09 -39.67 11.08
CA ASP A 165 37.42 -40.85 11.58
C ASP A 165 36.63 -40.67 12.90
N ALA A 166 35.44 -41.27 12.95
CA ALA A 166 34.92 -41.92 14.14
C ALA A 166 33.85 -42.95 13.74
N GLU A 167 34.31 -44.20 13.55
CA GLU A 167 33.45 -45.37 13.56
C GLU A 167 32.82 -45.58 14.95
N ASP A 168 31.51 -45.78 14.93
CA ASP A 168 30.78 -46.87 15.56
C ASP A 168 31.02 -47.17 17.05
N SER A 169 30.03 -46.82 17.88
CA SER A 169 29.63 -47.57 19.08
C SER A 169 28.27 -47.05 19.60
N GLU A 170 27.17 -47.69 19.18
CA GLU A 170 25.98 -47.88 20.03
C GLU A 170 26.18 -49.16 20.90
N PRO A 171 25.26 -49.63 21.79
CA PRO A 171 23.98 -49.12 22.37
C PRO A 171 23.99 -49.28 23.95
N PRO A 172 22.89 -49.32 24.78
CA PRO A 172 21.47 -49.56 24.47
C PRO A 172 20.36 -48.78 25.22
N THR A 173 19.23 -48.77 24.50
CA THR A 173 17.81 -48.89 24.86
C THR A 173 17.41 -49.01 26.33
N GLN A 174 16.40 -48.23 26.74
CA GLN A 174 15.30 -48.80 27.54
C GLN A 174 13.96 -48.10 27.29
N GLN A 175 12.94 -48.94 27.23
CA GLN A 175 11.58 -48.76 26.77
C GLN A 175 10.65 -49.05 27.95
N THR A 176 9.68 -48.18 28.24
CA THR A 176 8.37 -48.46 28.87
C THR A 176 7.52 -47.18 28.66
N ALA A 177 6.42 -47.13 27.90
CA ALA A 177 5.05 -47.60 28.24
C ALA A 177 4.66 -47.21 29.69
N SER A 178 3.48 -46.70 30.03
CA SER A 178 2.21 -46.32 29.41
C SER A 178 1.41 -45.64 30.54
N ASP A 179 0.21 -45.13 30.22
CA ASP A 179 -0.88 -44.79 31.14
C ASP A 179 -0.72 -43.45 31.90
N GLY A 180 -1.63 -42.48 31.86
CA GLY A 180 -3.05 -42.49 31.55
C GLY A 180 -3.82 -42.11 32.81
N GLU A 181 -4.29 -40.86 32.94
CA GLU A 181 -5.41 -40.41 33.82
C GLU A 181 -5.63 -38.91 33.53
N SER A 182 -6.65 -38.46 32.78
CA SER A 182 -8.06 -38.26 33.18
C SER A 182 -8.26 -37.45 34.47
N THR A 183 -8.58 -36.16 34.34
CA THR A 183 -9.59 -35.46 35.17
C THR A 183 -10.22 -34.37 34.31
N ASP A 184 -11.47 -34.53 33.87
CA ASP A 184 -12.72 -34.15 34.57
C ASP A 184 -13.04 -32.65 34.33
N THR A 185 -13.90 -32.34 33.35
CA THR A 185 -15.34 -31.95 33.52
C THR A 185 -15.46 -30.62 34.29
N VAL A 186 -16.03 -29.55 33.74
CA VAL A 186 -17.49 -29.32 33.61
C VAL A 186 -17.74 -28.20 32.57
N PRO A 187 -18.81 -28.31 31.75
CA PRO A 187 -19.32 -27.23 30.91
C PRO A 187 -20.29 -26.34 31.70
N ASN A 188 -20.44 -25.06 31.33
CA ASN A 188 -21.67 -24.36 31.67
C ASN A 188 -22.17 -23.50 30.50
N ASP A 189 -23.39 -23.83 30.11
CA ASP A 189 -24.23 -23.27 29.05
C ASP A 189 -25.16 -22.17 29.68
N PRO A 190 -26.22 -21.64 29.03
CA PRO A 190 -26.56 -20.22 29.10
C PRO A 190 -27.92 -19.96 29.81
N GLY A 191 -28.33 -18.69 29.84
CA GLY A 191 -29.66 -18.24 30.26
C GLY A 191 -29.71 -17.65 31.67
N THR A 192 -30.54 -16.67 32.02
CA THR A 192 -31.88 -16.37 31.51
C THR A 192 -32.35 -15.01 32.08
N ALA A 193 -33.27 -14.35 31.35
CA ALA A 193 -34.35 -13.46 31.84
C ALA A 193 -33.96 -12.08 32.44
N SER A 194 -34.80 -11.04 32.42
CA SER A 194 -36.10 -10.72 31.82
C SER A 194 -36.45 -9.28 32.29
N GLY A 195 -37.33 -8.58 31.57
CA GLY A 195 -37.92 -7.30 31.99
C GLY A 195 -38.26 -6.40 30.79
N SER A 196 -39.26 -6.69 29.96
CA SER A 196 -40.66 -6.18 30.02
C SER A 196 -40.75 -4.67 30.24
N ASP A 197 -41.09 -3.90 29.20
CA ASP A 197 -42.47 -3.56 28.77
C ASP A 197 -42.96 -2.30 29.49
N ASP A 198 -43.00 -1.17 28.80
CA ASP A 198 -44.15 -0.25 28.94
C ASP A 198 -44.34 0.56 27.66
N SER A 199 -45.57 0.47 27.18
CA SER A 199 -46.12 1.18 26.04
C SER A 199 -46.75 2.45 26.59
N HIS A 200 -46.57 3.62 25.98
CA HIS A 200 -47.61 4.67 26.02
C HIS A 200 -47.58 5.48 24.74
N GLU A 201 -48.68 5.36 24.00
CA GLU A 201 -49.17 6.30 23.01
C GLU A 201 -49.32 7.70 23.61
N ASP A 202 -48.95 8.75 22.88
CA ASP A 202 -49.83 9.91 22.70
C ASP A 202 -49.41 10.71 21.46
N SER A 203 -50.27 10.72 20.44
CA SER A 203 -50.48 11.85 19.52
C SER A 203 -51.77 12.54 20.01
N PRO A 204 -52.03 13.86 19.83
CA PRO A 204 -51.73 14.59 18.60
C PRO A 204 -51.66 16.16 18.71
N GLN A 205 -51.52 16.80 17.53
CA GLN A 205 -51.96 18.16 17.10
C GLN A 205 -51.58 19.44 17.87
N ASP A 206 -50.99 20.42 17.16
CA ASP A 206 -51.67 21.64 16.63
C ASP A 206 -50.59 22.67 16.20
N GLN A 207 -50.54 23.04 14.91
CA GLN A 207 -51.13 24.25 14.33
C GLN A 207 -50.71 25.58 14.99
N HIS A 208 -49.98 26.42 14.23
CA HIS A 208 -50.23 27.85 14.01
C HIS A 208 -49.08 28.42 13.13
N THR A 209 -49.27 28.71 11.84
CA THR A 209 -49.86 29.95 11.25
C THR A 209 -48.87 31.12 11.17
N THR A 210 -48.52 31.48 9.92
CA THR A 210 -48.28 32.85 9.37
C THR A 210 -47.12 33.66 9.99
N ASN A 211 -46.17 34.21 9.26
CA ASN A 211 -46.26 35.08 8.07
C ASN A 211 -44.90 35.13 7.37
#